data_AF-A0A2E4J875-F1
#
_entry.id   AF-A0A2E4J875-F1
#
_cell.length_a   1.000
_cell.length_b   1.000
_cell.length_c   1.000
_cell.angle_alpha   90.00
_cell.angle_beta   90.00
_cell.angle_gamma   90.00
#
_symmetry.space_group_name_H-M   'P 1'
#
loop_
_entity.id
_entity.type
_entity.pdbx_description
1 polymer ?
#
loop_
_entity_poly.entity_id
_entity_poly.type
_entity_poly.pdbx_seq_one_letter_code
_entity_poly.pdbx_strand_id
1 'polypeptide(L)'
;MKNFIWVFCCFFFFSCDNEIDINDEWADIPVIYGIFDSGASVDADGSDFAIPTPYEPSFLDPTNIDFNFDGDNDDDFNNIHFVRVQKSFLGSSSAYDYTNISDSIYYSNNNQNIDVWIELVDPNWTDDVEPAQVPLQLLNENDLADMGIVKDDGLFNSDNYYLYKILTYNEAVEWGLDTDPDFANITDLCQGDCDNKIDYKICVLNNLTGDTASAITNIVEPLNVLMPTSSGVSSILELGLENKPLKIRVYYSRNAKMYSISFRFHYLEQTAEGYNIDQQQNNPLPTTGVVHKYVDWTWNDIVITDSDELNGSGGFMDISKYGAEFFTFLKSSLSEQNLSQPEFYRYPVNTLSQNFENIVADAGIYHRCIDLNITAVNSELYTYLQANGPNYGFNQERPEYNNIQNGIGHVGARSVLNMKNLRIDQGAADSLSFGQITNKLNFACYSINSIENNFEVQFPPYCE
;
A
#
# COMPACT_ATOMS: atom_id res chain seq x y z
N MET A 1 -72.35 -57.89 -42.28
CA MET A 1 -72.30 -56.45 -41.93
C MET A 1 -70.98 -56.23 -41.18
N LYS A 2 -70.02 -55.55 -41.82
CA LYS A 2 -68.67 -55.32 -41.30
C LYS A 2 -68.65 -53.93 -40.66
N ASN A 3 -68.39 -53.85 -39.36
CA ASN A 3 -68.18 -52.57 -38.66
C ASN A 3 -66.71 -52.19 -38.73
N PHE A 4 -66.47 -51.00 -39.26
CA PHE A 4 -65.17 -50.36 -39.41
C PHE A 4 -64.97 -49.47 -38.17
N ILE A 5 -64.02 -49.83 -37.29
CA ILE A 5 -63.62 -48.99 -36.15
C ILE A 5 -62.33 -48.30 -36.56
N TRP A 6 -62.42 -46.98 -36.74
CA TRP A 6 -61.29 -46.07 -36.94
C TRP A 6 -60.59 -45.87 -35.58
N VAL A 7 -59.35 -46.36 -35.46
CA VAL A 7 -58.46 -46.01 -34.35
C VAL A 7 -57.76 -44.72 -34.74
N PHE A 8 -58.17 -43.61 -34.13
CA PHE A 8 -57.52 -42.32 -34.26
C PHE A 8 -56.28 -42.32 -33.36
N CYS A 9 -55.11 -42.49 -33.96
CA CYS A 9 -53.81 -42.46 -33.29
C CYS A 9 -53.45 -40.99 -33.00
N CYS A 10 -53.68 -40.53 -31.76
CA CYS A 10 -53.18 -39.23 -31.29
C CYS A 10 -51.67 -39.36 -31.02
N PHE A 11 -50.86 -38.95 -31.99
CA PHE A 11 -49.45 -38.61 -31.77
C PHE A 11 -49.40 -37.36 -30.88
N PHE A 12 -49.09 -37.54 -29.59
CA PHE A 12 -48.61 -36.45 -28.75
C PHE A 12 -47.22 -36.06 -29.23
N PHE A 13 -47.11 -34.91 -29.89
CA PHE A 13 -45.83 -34.27 -30.14
C PHE A 13 -45.30 -33.77 -28.79
N PHE A 14 -44.37 -34.51 -28.18
CA PHE A 14 -43.47 -33.96 -27.19
C PHE A 14 -42.54 -33.00 -27.94
N SER A 15 -42.88 -31.70 -27.91
CA SER A 15 -41.94 -30.64 -28.27
C SER A 15 -40.92 -30.58 -27.15
N CYS A 16 -39.67 -30.99 -27.41
CA CYS A 16 -38.56 -30.54 -26.58
C CYS A 16 -38.50 -29.02 -26.73
N ASP A 17 -38.57 -28.32 -25.60
CA ASP A 17 -38.33 -26.89 -25.57
C ASP A 17 -36.88 -26.66 -26.00
N ASN A 18 -36.69 -25.84 -27.04
CA ASN A 18 -35.37 -25.49 -27.56
C ASN A 18 -35.06 -24.02 -27.26
N GLU A 19 -35.78 -23.40 -26.30
CA GLU A 19 -35.40 -22.10 -25.77
C GLU A 19 -34.09 -22.25 -24.99
N ILE A 20 -33.02 -21.66 -25.55
CA ILE A 20 -31.83 -21.33 -24.79
C ILE A 20 -32.25 -20.20 -23.86
N ASP A 21 -32.42 -20.51 -22.58
CA ASP A 21 -32.46 -19.48 -21.56
C ASP A 21 -31.03 -19.00 -21.33
N ILE A 22 -30.78 -17.74 -21.68
CA ILE A 22 -29.48 -17.10 -21.49
C ILE A 22 -29.36 -16.61 -20.03
N ASN A 23 -30.46 -16.61 -19.28
CA ASN A 23 -30.48 -16.19 -17.89
C ASN A 23 -30.55 -17.43 -17.00
N ASP A 24 -29.65 -17.50 -16.03
CA ASP A 24 -29.72 -18.50 -14.99
C ASP A 24 -30.79 -18.13 -13.95
N GLU A 25 -31.21 -19.08 -13.12
CA GLU A 25 -32.06 -18.76 -11.96
C GLU A 25 -31.32 -17.77 -11.03
N TRP A 26 -32.09 -16.94 -10.30
CA TRP A 26 -31.50 -15.95 -9.40
C TRP A 26 -30.64 -16.65 -8.34
N ALA A 27 -29.33 -16.39 -8.39
CA ALA A 27 -28.36 -16.93 -7.45
C ALA A 27 -27.46 -15.80 -6.95
N ASP A 28 -27.36 -15.68 -5.62
CA ASP A 28 -26.40 -14.80 -4.96
C ASP A 28 -25.00 -15.39 -5.14
N ILE A 29 -24.09 -14.60 -5.71
CA ILE A 29 -22.67 -14.95 -5.86
C ILE A 29 -21.89 -14.11 -4.84
N PRO A 30 -21.29 -14.73 -3.80
CA PRO A 30 -20.44 -14.01 -2.86
C PRO A 30 -19.25 -13.36 -3.57
N VAL A 31 -19.01 -12.10 -3.24
CA VAL A 31 -17.88 -11.31 -3.74
C VAL A 31 -16.97 -10.98 -2.57
N ILE A 32 -15.75 -11.50 -2.56
CA ILE A 32 -14.83 -11.37 -1.42
C ILE A 32 -13.53 -10.71 -1.88
N TYR A 33 -13.15 -9.62 -1.20
CA TYR A 33 -11.87 -8.96 -1.42
C TYR A 33 -11.13 -8.72 -0.11
N GLY A 34 -9.84 -9.06 -0.06
CA GLY A 34 -8.98 -8.80 1.08
C GLY A 34 -7.52 -8.69 0.66
N ILE A 35 -6.80 -7.72 1.21
CA ILE A 35 -5.35 -7.65 1.10
C ILE A 35 -4.84 -7.50 2.51
N PHE A 36 -4.20 -8.55 3.01
CA PHE A 36 -3.59 -8.54 4.33
C PHE A 36 -2.19 -7.97 4.25
N ASP A 37 -1.79 -7.20 5.24
CA ASP A 37 -0.56 -6.43 5.19
C ASP A 37 0.15 -6.56 6.52
N SER A 38 1.27 -7.27 6.58
CA SER A 38 1.94 -7.54 7.86
C SER A 38 2.80 -6.38 8.38
N GLY A 39 2.91 -5.28 7.63
CA GLY A 39 3.78 -4.15 7.99
C GLY A 39 5.27 -4.50 7.84
N ALA A 40 6.12 -4.00 8.72
CA ALA A 40 7.57 -4.20 8.68
C ALA A 40 8.14 -4.60 10.05
N SER A 41 9.19 -5.41 10.04
CA SER A 41 9.97 -5.77 11.26
C SER A 41 11.14 -4.81 11.48
N VAL A 42 10.88 -3.53 11.24
CA VAL A 42 11.78 -2.42 11.51
C VAL A 42 10.94 -1.20 11.88
N ASP A 43 11.44 -0.42 12.83
CA ASP A 43 10.98 0.95 13.10
C ASP A 43 11.36 1.85 11.90
N ALA A 44 10.37 2.27 11.11
CA ALA A 44 10.56 3.14 9.94
C ALA A 44 10.33 4.62 10.26
N ASP A 45 10.04 4.96 11.52
CA ASP A 45 9.84 6.31 12.00
C ASP A 45 11.15 7.07 11.82
N GLY A 46 11.15 7.99 10.84
CA GLY A 46 12.38 8.53 10.30
C GLY A 46 13.28 9.24 11.32
N SER A 47 14.18 8.54 12.00
CA SER A 47 15.19 9.00 12.97
C SER A 47 14.69 9.85 14.15
N ASP A 48 15.23 9.54 15.32
CA ASP A 48 15.21 10.26 16.61
C ASP A 48 15.43 11.78 16.61
N PHE A 49 15.70 12.40 15.46
CA PHE A 49 15.90 13.82 15.34
C PHE A 49 14.57 14.54 15.16
N ALA A 50 14.15 15.26 16.22
CA ALA A 50 12.98 16.13 16.24
C ALA A 50 12.83 16.90 14.91
N ILE A 51 11.69 16.71 14.24
CA ILE A 51 11.30 17.50 13.07
C ILE A 51 11.32 18.97 13.51
N PRO A 52 12.08 19.86 12.83
CA PRO A 52 12.10 21.27 13.19
C PRO A 52 10.68 21.84 13.03
N THR A 53 10.21 22.50 14.09
CA THR A 53 8.84 22.94 14.29
C THR A 53 8.31 24.14 13.46
N PRO A 54 9.02 24.86 12.56
CA PRO A 54 8.34 25.93 11.81
C PRO A 54 7.60 25.41 10.57
N TYR A 55 7.87 24.17 10.14
CA TYR A 55 7.10 23.47 9.13
C TYR A 55 6.83 22.07 9.69
N GLU A 56 5.92 21.98 10.66
CA GLU A 56 5.02 20.83 10.74
C GLU A 56 4.13 20.96 9.49
N PRO A 57 4.42 20.26 8.39
CA PRO A 57 3.41 20.15 7.37
C PRO A 57 2.30 19.38 8.10
N SER A 58 1.10 19.95 8.19
CA SER A 58 -0.09 19.35 8.79
C SER A 58 -0.56 18.10 8.01
N PHE A 59 0.36 17.18 7.76
CA PHE A 59 0.34 16.08 6.80
C PHE A 59 0.28 14.72 7.48
N LEU A 60 0.17 14.68 8.80
CA LEU A 60 -0.80 13.76 9.35
C LEU A 60 -2.15 14.34 8.94
N ASP A 61 -2.63 13.95 7.76
CA ASP A 61 -4.07 13.80 7.64
C ASP A 61 -4.45 12.86 8.79
N PRO A 62 -5.13 13.34 9.85
CA PRO A 62 -5.46 12.50 10.99
C PRO A 62 -6.40 11.35 10.60
N THR A 63 -6.86 11.32 9.34
CA THR A 63 -7.68 10.25 8.76
C THR A 63 -6.87 9.21 7.98
N ASN A 64 -5.57 9.41 7.76
CA ASN A 64 -4.71 8.42 7.11
C ASN A 64 -3.92 7.67 8.18
N ILE A 65 -4.29 6.40 8.41
CA ILE A 65 -3.56 5.53 9.32
C ILE A 65 -2.24 5.14 8.63
N ASP A 66 -1.15 5.85 8.94
CA ASP A 66 0.20 5.44 8.57
C ASP A 66 0.78 4.64 9.74
N PHE A 67 0.65 3.32 9.68
CA PHE A 67 1.14 2.40 10.72
C PHE A 67 2.66 2.43 10.88
N ASN A 68 3.37 2.96 9.88
CA ASN A 68 4.82 3.10 9.88
C ASN A 68 5.26 4.48 10.46
N PHE A 69 4.37 5.08 11.26
CA PHE A 69 4.57 6.36 11.94
C PHE A 69 3.71 6.43 13.20
N ASP A 70 3.93 5.49 14.12
CA ASP A 70 3.22 5.42 15.39
C ASP A 70 3.88 6.23 16.51
N GLY A 71 5.09 6.74 16.27
CA GLY A 71 5.84 7.63 17.15
C GLY A 71 6.49 6.92 18.33
N ASP A 72 6.65 5.60 18.27
CA ASP A 72 7.40 4.82 19.25
C ASP A 72 8.79 4.38 18.72
N ASN A 73 9.31 3.22 19.15
CA ASN A 73 10.58 2.67 18.65
C ASN A 73 10.49 1.15 18.46
N ASP A 74 9.26 0.64 18.40
CA ASP A 74 8.94 -0.75 18.18
C ASP A 74 8.87 -1.02 16.65
N ASP A 75 8.71 -2.28 16.26
CA ASP A 75 8.61 -2.64 14.85
C ASP A 75 7.24 -2.20 14.28
N ASP A 76 7.22 -1.62 13.07
CA ASP A 76 6.03 -1.11 12.38
C ASP A 76 5.09 -2.21 11.85
N PHE A 77 4.59 -3.05 12.75
CA PHE A 77 3.63 -4.08 12.40
C PHE A 77 2.24 -3.51 12.16
N ASN A 78 1.56 -4.00 11.12
CA ASN A 78 0.17 -3.65 10.91
C ASN A 78 -0.75 -4.70 11.53
N ASN A 79 -1.58 -4.24 12.47
CA ASN A 79 -2.56 -5.03 13.23
C ASN A 79 -4.01 -4.86 12.73
N ILE A 80 -4.22 -4.05 11.70
CA ILE A 80 -5.56 -3.70 11.21
C ILE A 80 -5.73 -4.22 9.79
N HIS A 81 -6.63 -5.18 9.67
CA HIS A 81 -6.94 -5.82 8.40
C HIS A 81 -8.43 -5.87 8.17
N PHE A 82 -8.80 -5.77 6.90
CA PHE A 82 -10.18 -5.75 6.48
C PHE A 82 -10.44 -6.74 5.37
N VAL A 83 -11.62 -7.34 5.42
CA VAL A 83 -12.23 -8.10 4.35
C VAL A 83 -13.48 -7.37 3.91
N ARG A 84 -13.58 -7.11 2.61
CA ARG A 84 -14.80 -6.59 2.00
C ARG A 84 -15.61 -7.76 1.46
N VAL A 85 -16.83 -7.88 1.97
CA VAL A 85 -17.79 -8.89 1.53
C VAL A 85 -18.99 -8.21 0.88
N GLN A 86 -19.28 -8.63 -0.34
CA GLN A 86 -20.35 -8.14 -1.20
C GLN A 86 -21.07 -9.32 -1.83
N LYS A 87 -22.11 -9.03 -2.60
CA LYS A 87 -22.75 -10.00 -3.47
C LYS A 87 -22.90 -9.46 -4.88
N SER A 88 -22.91 -10.38 -5.82
CA SER A 88 -23.33 -10.16 -7.20
C SER A 88 -24.46 -11.13 -7.50
N PHE A 89 -25.16 -10.93 -8.60
CA PHE A 89 -26.27 -11.76 -8.99
C PHE A 89 -26.40 -11.80 -10.50
N LEU A 90 -26.92 -12.93 -10.97
CA LEU A 90 -27.39 -13.07 -12.34
C LEU A 90 -28.83 -12.55 -12.39
N GLY A 91 -29.09 -11.61 -13.30
CA GLY A 91 -30.38 -10.94 -13.37
C GLY A 91 -30.66 -10.33 -14.75
N SER A 92 -31.87 -9.80 -14.90
CA SER A 92 -32.39 -9.33 -16.19
C SER A 92 -31.97 -7.91 -16.58
N SER A 93 -31.47 -7.09 -15.64
CA SER A 93 -30.91 -5.76 -15.90
C SER A 93 -29.38 -5.78 -15.93
N SER A 94 -28.76 -4.68 -16.34
CA SER A 94 -27.31 -4.60 -16.42
C SER A 94 -26.67 -4.53 -15.03
N ALA A 95 -25.45 -5.08 -14.89
CA ALA A 95 -24.68 -4.95 -13.65
C ALA A 95 -24.48 -3.47 -13.25
N TYR A 96 -24.35 -2.58 -14.25
CA TYR A 96 -24.24 -1.12 -14.04
C TYR A 96 -25.45 -0.56 -13.30
N ASP A 97 -26.68 -0.94 -13.69
CA ASP A 97 -27.89 -0.46 -13.03
C ASP A 97 -27.96 -0.94 -11.58
N TYR A 98 -27.51 -2.16 -11.35
CA TYR A 98 -27.50 -2.79 -10.03
C TYR A 98 -26.44 -2.22 -9.09
N THR A 99 -25.33 -1.67 -9.60
CA THR A 99 -24.31 -1.03 -8.76
C THR A 99 -24.86 0.15 -7.94
N ASN A 100 -25.92 0.80 -8.39
CA ASN A 100 -26.55 1.94 -7.70
C ASN A 100 -27.60 1.54 -6.65
N ILE A 101 -27.86 0.24 -6.46
CA ILE A 101 -28.88 -0.26 -5.53
C ILE A 101 -28.18 -1.01 -4.40
N SER A 102 -28.22 -0.47 -3.17
CA SER A 102 -27.52 -1.05 -2.01
C SER A 102 -27.86 -2.55 -1.78
N ASP A 103 -29.14 -2.89 -1.72
CA ASP A 103 -29.63 -4.27 -1.50
C ASP A 103 -29.21 -5.27 -2.59
N SER A 104 -28.80 -4.77 -3.76
CA SER A 104 -28.33 -5.57 -4.89
C SER A 104 -26.85 -5.96 -4.74
N ILE A 105 -26.04 -5.16 -4.06
CA ILE A 105 -24.58 -5.38 -3.94
C ILE A 105 -24.12 -5.69 -2.51
N TYR A 106 -24.96 -5.43 -1.51
CA TYR A 106 -24.66 -5.67 -0.10
C TYR A 106 -25.69 -6.62 0.55
N TYR A 107 -25.21 -7.44 1.48
CA TYR A 107 -26.08 -8.22 2.38
C TYR A 107 -26.71 -7.28 3.41
N SER A 108 -27.92 -7.56 3.92
CA SER A 108 -28.52 -6.67 4.93
C SER A 108 -27.80 -6.76 6.29
N ASN A 109 -27.72 -5.63 7.01
CA ASN A 109 -26.99 -5.39 8.27
C ASN A 109 -27.45 -6.18 9.51
N ASN A 110 -28.40 -7.09 9.39
CA ASN A 110 -29.07 -7.67 10.55
C ASN A 110 -28.36 -8.91 11.14
N ASN A 111 -27.09 -9.17 10.83
CA ASN A 111 -26.30 -10.36 11.25
C ASN A 111 -27.02 -11.71 11.02
N GLN A 112 -28.06 -11.73 10.20
CA GLN A 112 -28.89 -12.90 9.92
C GLN A 112 -28.60 -13.48 8.52
N ASN A 113 -27.84 -12.76 7.70
CA ASN A 113 -27.63 -13.15 6.30
C ASN A 113 -26.27 -13.80 6.08
N ILE A 114 -25.21 -13.27 6.70
CA ILE A 114 -23.87 -13.84 6.58
C ILE A 114 -23.11 -13.86 7.91
N ASP A 115 -22.32 -14.91 8.09
CA ASP A 115 -21.26 -14.98 9.10
C ASP A 115 -19.90 -14.97 8.39
N VAL A 116 -18.97 -14.19 8.94
CA VAL A 116 -17.61 -14.03 8.38
C VAL A 116 -16.60 -14.33 9.47
N TRP A 117 -15.68 -15.25 9.20
CA TRP A 117 -14.61 -15.62 10.12
C TRP A 117 -13.33 -15.94 9.37
N ILE A 118 -12.24 -16.01 10.12
CA ILE A 118 -10.93 -16.45 9.66
C ILE A 118 -10.45 -17.63 10.51
N GLU A 119 -9.79 -18.58 9.87
CA GLU A 119 -9.21 -19.77 10.50
C GLU A 119 -7.80 -20.03 9.93
N LEU A 120 -6.94 -20.67 10.72
CA LEU A 120 -5.65 -21.15 10.24
C LEU A 120 -5.80 -22.44 9.44
N VAL A 121 -4.90 -22.64 8.50
CA VAL A 121 -4.75 -23.86 7.71
C VAL A 121 -3.28 -24.27 7.79
N ASP A 122 -2.97 -25.26 8.63
CA ASP A 122 -1.65 -25.88 8.67
C ASP A 122 -1.65 -27.15 7.81
N PRO A 123 -0.77 -27.26 6.79
CA PRO A 123 -0.66 -28.46 5.96
C PRO A 123 -0.23 -29.71 6.74
N ASN A 124 0.27 -29.57 7.97
CA ASN A 124 0.67 -30.67 8.85
C ASN A 124 -0.46 -31.15 9.77
N TRP A 125 -1.58 -30.43 9.85
CA TRP A 125 -2.72 -30.87 10.65
C TRP A 125 -3.36 -32.13 10.06
N THR A 126 -3.78 -33.03 10.93
CA THR A 126 -4.59 -34.20 10.56
C THR A 126 -6.04 -33.77 10.33
N ASP A 127 -6.77 -34.50 9.49
CA ASP A 127 -8.19 -34.21 9.14
C ASP A 127 -9.15 -34.08 10.34
N ASP A 128 -8.75 -34.53 11.54
CA ASP A 128 -9.55 -34.46 12.77
C ASP A 128 -9.35 -33.14 13.56
N VAL A 129 -8.46 -32.24 13.12
CA VAL A 129 -8.26 -30.94 13.78
C VAL A 129 -9.34 -29.97 13.33
N GLU A 130 -10.14 -29.47 14.28
CA GLU A 130 -11.08 -28.38 14.04
C GLU A 130 -10.36 -27.05 14.32
N PRO A 131 -10.10 -26.22 13.29
CA PRO A 131 -9.31 -25.01 13.46
C PRO A 131 -10.09 -23.98 14.29
N ALA A 132 -9.37 -23.17 15.06
CA ALA A 132 -9.94 -22.02 15.73
C ALA A 132 -10.60 -21.08 14.71
N GLN A 133 -11.86 -20.71 14.97
CA GLN A 133 -12.61 -19.76 14.14
C GLN A 133 -12.69 -18.42 14.85
N VAL A 134 -12.06 -17.40 14.27
CA VAL A 134 -12.11 -16.02 14.78
C VAL A 134 -13.14 -15.24 13.97
N PRO A 135 -14.27 -14.84 14.56
CA PRO A 135 -15.26 -14.03 13.84
C PRO A 135 -14.68 -12.65 13.52
N LEU A 136 -15.00 -12.13 12.34
CA LEU A 136 -14.65 -10.76 11.99
C LEU A 136 -15.70 -9.78 12.50
N GLN A 137 -15.25 -8.61 12.95
CA GLN A 137 -16.13 -7.53 13.37
C GLN A 137 -16.70 -6.80 12.17
N LEU A 138 -18.03 -6.78 12.07
CA LEU A 138 -18.73 -5.89 11.15
C LEU A 138 -18.59 -4.44 11.62
N LEU A 139 -18.03 -3.57 10.78
CA LEU A 139 -17.90 -2.15 11.05
C LEU A 139 -19.14 -1.38 10.60
N ASN A 140 -19.64 -0.51 11.46
CA ASN A 140 -20.70 0.44 11.13
C ASN A 140 -20.13 1.79 10.65
N GLU A 141 -20.99 2.69 10.18
CA GLU A 141 -20.59 4.01 9.67
C GLU A 141 -19.81 4.86 10.69
N ASN A 142 -20.13 4.76 11.99
CA ASN A 142 -19.40 5.48 13.03
C ASN A 142 -18.01 4.87 13.23
N ASP A 143 -17.89 3.53 13.27
CA ASP A 143 -16.59 2.86 13.39
C ASP A 143 -15.67 3.26 12.23
N LEU A 144 -16.22 3.30 11.01
CA LEU A 144 -15.50 3.70 9.80
C LEU A 144 -15.09 5.18 9.85
N ALA A 145 -15.98 6.06 10.32
CA ALA A 145 -15.68 7.48 10.49
C ALA A 145 -14.62 7.73 11.57
N ASP A 146 -14.66 7.01 12.69
CA ASP A 146 -13.67 7.09 13.77
C ASP A 146 -12.28 6.63 13.31
N MET A 147 -12.23 5.70 12.36
CA MET A 147 -11.00 5.25 11.69
C MET A 147 -10.55 6.14 10.52
N GLY A 148 -11.30 7.20 10.20
CA GLY A 148 -11.00 8.07 9.05
C GLY A 148 -11.27 7.42 7.68
N ILE A 149 -11.92 6.25 7.64
CA ILE A 149 -12.22 5.53 6.40
C ILE A 149 -13.48 6.11 5.76
N VAL A 150 -13.28 7.06 4.85
CA VAL A 150 -14.35 7.60 4.01
C VAL A 150 -14.42 6.83 2.70
N LYS A 151 -15.61 6.33 2.34
CA LYS A 151 -15.82 5.72 1.03
C LYS A 151 -15.87 6.80 -0.06
N ASP A 152 -15.07 6.63 -1.11
CA ASP A 152 -15.09 7.51 -2.28
C ASP A 152 -16.47 7.52 -2.98
N ASP A 153 -16.88 8.69 -3.46
CA ASP A 153 -18.04 8.86 -4.35
C ASP A 153 -17.76 8.17 -5.69
N GLY A 154 -18.19 6.91 -5.79
CA GLY A 154 -17.96 6.05 -6.95
C GLY A 154 -19.23 5.66 -7.69
N LEU A 155 -19.07 4.71 -8.61
CA LEU A 155 -20.19 4.10 -9.33
C LEU A 155 -21.06 3.21 -8.43
N PHE A 156 -20.49 2.65 -7.37
CA PHE A 156 -21.18 1.76 -6.45
C PHE A 156 -21.90 2.57 -5.38
N ASN A 157 -23.12 2.14 -5.05
CA ASN A 157 -23.93 2.71 -3.99
C ASN A 157 -23.13 2.76 -2.67
N SER A 158 -23.18 3.90 -1.99
CA SER A 158 -22.47 4.17 -0.75
C SER A 158 -23.27 3.79 0.50
N ASP A 159 -24.58 3.65 0.40
CA ASP A 159 -25.43 3.33 1.54
C ASP A 159 -25.17 1.89 1.98
N ASN A 160 -25.05 1.68 3.29
CA ASN A 160 -24.90 0.35 3.88
C ASN A 160 -23.69 -0.43 3.31
N TYR A 161 -22.56 0.23 3.08
CA TYR A 161 -21.33 -0.50 2.76
C TYR A 161 -20.77 -1.13 4.02
N TYR A 162 -20.45 -2.42 3.93
CA TYR A 162 -19.97 -3.19 5.06
C TYR A 162 -18.51 -3.59 4.88
N LEU A 163 -17.74 -3.42 5.95
CA LEU A 163 -16.35 -3.85 6.04
C LEU A 163 -16.21 -4.75 7.27
N TYR A 164 -15.51 -5.86 7.11
CA TYR A 164 -15.28 -6.84 8.16
C TYR A 164 -13.84 -6.70 8.64
N LYS A 165 -13.62 -6.29 9.89
CA LYS A 165 -12.31 -6.13 10.50
C LYS A 165 -11.89 -7.44 11.16
N ILE A 166 -10.64 -7.86 10.95
CA ILE A 166 -10.03 -8.91 11.78
C ILE A 166 -9.78 -8.32 13.17
N LEU A 167 -10.25 -9.02 14.21
CA LEU A 167 -10.03 -8.61 15.60
C LEU A 167 -8.54 -8.67 15.91
N THR A 168 -8.02 -7.67 16.62
CA THR A 168 -6.71 -7.80 17.30
C THR A 168 -6.81 -8.79 18.45
N TYR A 169 -5.67 -9.29 18.96
CA TYR A 169 -5.67 -10.19 20.12
C TYR A 169 -6.45 -9.61 21.31
N ASN A 170 -6.22 -8.34 21.64
CA ASN A 170 -6.89 -7.68 22.76
C ASN A 170 -8.41 -7.56 22.55
N GLU A 171 -8.86 -7.23 21.33
CA GLU A 171 -10.28 -7.16 21.01
C GLU A 171 -10.94 -8.55 21.08
N ALA A 172 -10.26 -9.61 20.61
CA ALA A 172 -10.74 -10.98 20.73
C ALA A 172 -10.91 -11.42 22.20
N VAL A 173 -9.97 -11.03 23.08
CA VAL A 173 -10.05 -11.24 24.53
C VAL A 173 -11.26 -10.52 25.12
N GLU A 174 -11.49 -9.26 24.74
CA GLU A 174 -12.65 -8.47 25.20
C GLU A 174 -13.99 -9.07 24.76
N TRP A 175 -14.01 -9.74 23.61
CA TRP A 175 -15.17 -10.48 23.10
C TRP A 175 -15.39 -11.82 23.80
N GLY A 176 -14.50 -12.20 24.72
CA GLY A 176 -14.60 -13.44 25.50
C GLY A 176 -14.32 -14.70 24.68
N LEU A 177 -13.56 -14.57 23.59
CA LEU A 177 -13.08 -15.71 22.80
C LEU A 177 -12.01 -16.47 23.58
N ASP A 178 -11.97 -17.80 23.43
CA ASP A 178 -10.98 -18.66 24.09
C ASP A 178 -9.59 -18.35 23.50
N THR A 179 -8.66 -17.86 24.33
CA THR A 179 -7.34 -17.39 23.88
C THR A 179 -6.36 -18.55 23.77
N ASP A 180 -6.72 -19.58 23.03
CA ASP A 180 -5.76 -20.59 22.58
C ASP A 180 -4.58 -19.88 21.88
N PRO A 181 -3.32 -20.30 22.03
CA PRO A 181 -2.21 -19.78 21.24
C PRO A 181 -2.50 -19.67 19.73
N ASP A 182 -3.35 -20.52 19.17
CA ASP A 182 -3.76 -20.44 17.77
C ASP A 182 -4.59 -19.17 17.46
N PHE A 183 -5.37 -18.64 18.41
CA PHE A 183 -6.11 -17.38 18.24
C PHE A 183 -5.18 -16.18 18.08
N ALA A 184 -4.11 -16.07 18.90
CA ALA A 184 -3.16 -14.97 18.79
C ALA A 184 -2.45 -14.96 17.43
N ASN A 185 -2.11 -16.15 16.91
CA ASN A 185 -1.54 -16.29 15.58
C ASN A 185 -2.50 -15.83 14.47
N ILE A 186 -3.82 -16.01 14.66
CA ILE A 186 -4.84 -15.56 13.70
C ILE A 186 -5.01 -14.05 13.73
N THR A 187 -5.12 -13.46 14.91
CA THR A 187 -5.49 -12.03 15.07
C THR A 187 -4.37 -11.09 14.66
N ASP A 188 -3.12 -11.49 14.88
CA ASP A 188 -1.96 -10.61 14.72
C ASP A 188 -1.19 -10.91 13.42
N LEU A 189 -1.76 -11.68 12.48
CA LEU A 189 -1.25 -11.99 11.13
C LEU A 189 0.28 -12.04 11.00
N CYS A 190 0.92 -13.01 11.66
CA CYS A 190 2.35 -13.31 11.46
C CYS A 190 3.32 -12.17 11.85
N GLN A 191 3.09 -11.50 12.97
CA GLN A 191 4.00 -10.47 13.51
C GLN A 191 5.11 -11.10 14.37
N GLY A 192 6.31 -11.26 13.78
CA GLY A 192 7.50 -11.77 14.47
C GLY A 192 8.09 -13.01 13.81
N ASP A 193 7.62 -14.21 14.19
CA ASP A 193 8.16 -15.48 13.69
C ASP A 193 7.19 -16.15 12.70
N CYS A 194 7.40 -15.90 11.41
CA CYS A 194 6.65 -16.52 10.31
C CYS A 194 7.11 -17.93 9.95
N ASP A 195 7.85 -18.62 10.82
CA ASP A 195 8.36 -19.97 10.54
C ASP A 195 7.27 -21.04 10.40
N ASN A 196 6.06 -20.75 10.88
CA ASN A 196 4.94 -21.66 10.73
C ASN A 196 4.34 -21.45 9.32
N LYS A 197 4.51 -22.43 8.44
CA LYS A 197 3.94 -22.50 7.07
C LYS A 197 2.41 -22.63 7.11
N ILE A 198 1.75 -21.69 7.76
CA ILE A 198 0.31 -21.68 7.99
C ILE A 198 -0.31 -20.71 6.99
N ASP A 199 -1.34 -21.18 6.32
CA ASP A 199 -2.18 -20.36 5.47
C ASP A 199 -3.39 -19.87 6.27
N TYR A 200 -3.99 -18.78 5.80
CA TYR A 200 -5.14 -18.16 6.42
C TYR A 200 -6.33 -18.33 5.50
N LYS A 201 -7.43 -18.84 6.05
CA LYS A 201 -8.64 -19.10 5.30
C LYS A 201 -9.76 -18.19 5.77
N ILE A 202 -10.21 -17.34 4.86
CA ILE A 202 -11.36 -16.46 5.05
C ILE A 202 -12.59 -17.26 4.64
N CYS A 203 -13.60 -17.26 5.50
CA CYS A 203 -14.86 -17.96 5.26
C CYS A 203 -16.02 -16.98 5.35
N VAL A 204 -16.98 -17.13 4.43
CA VAL A 204 -18.25 -16.40 4.41
C VAL A 204 -19.36 -17.43 4.26
N LEU A 205 -20.14 -17.62 5.31
CA LEU A 205 -21.34 -18.46 5.31
C LEU A 205 -22.56 -17.61 5.01
N ASN A 206 -23.34 -17.99 4.01
CA ASN A 206 -24.69 -17.47 3.83
C ASN A 206 -25.65 -18.26 4.72
N ASN A 207 -26.18 -17.61 5.75
CA ASN A 207 -27.06 -18.23 6.75
C ASN A 207 -28.45 -18.61 6.20
N LEU A 208 -28.84 -18.06 5.04
CA LEU A 208 -30.11 -18.36 4.40
C LEU A 208 -30.02 -19.61 3.51
N THR A 209 -28.91 -19.77 2.79
CA THR A 209 -28.72 -20.90 1.85
C THR A 209 -27.91 -22.05 2.45
N GLY A 210 -27.06 -21.76 3.45
CA GLY A 210 -26.07 -22.67 3.99
C GLY A 210 -24.80 -22.78 3.15
N ASP A 211 -24.68 -22.01 2.07
CA ASP A 211 -23.51 -22.03 1.20
C ASP A 211 -22.34 -21.28 1.84
N THR A 212 -21.14 -21.83 1.69
CA THR A 212 -19.91 -21.20 2.19
C THR A 212 -18.99 -20.87 1.02
N ALA A 213 -18.62 -19.59 0.92
CA ALA A 213 -17.53 -19.13 0.09
C ALA A 213 -16.27 -18.99 0.94
N SER A 214 -15.11 -19.29 0.35
CA SER A 214 -13.85 -19.17 1.10
C SER A 214 -12.66 -18.85 0.21
N ALA A 215 -11.61 -18.32 0.80
CA ALA A 215 -10.35 -18.05 0.12
C ALA A 215 -9.19 -18.36 1.05
N ILE A 216 -8.12 -18.90 0.51
CA ILE A 216 -6.90 -19.23 1.25
C ILE A 216 -5.78 -18.31 0.75
N THR A 217 -5.02 -17.74 1.68
CA THR A 217 -3.81 -16.98 1.39
C THR A 217 -2.76 -17.24 2.45
N ASN A 218 -1.50 -17.31 2.06
CA ASN A 218 -0.40 -17.16 3.01
C ASN A 218 -0.16 -15.67 3.31
N ILE A 219 0.42 -15.38 4.48
CA ILE A 219 0.82 -14.01 4.87
C ILE A 219 2.28 -13.79 4.49
N VAL A 220 2.58 -12.62 3.94
CA VAL A 220 3.95 -12.20 3.67
C VAL A 220 4.64 -11.86 4.99
N GLU A 221 5.81 -12.43 5.26
CA GLU A 221 6.62 -12.06 6.44
C GLU A 221 6.90 -10.54 6.45
N PRO A 222 6.78 -9.85 7.61
CA PRO A 222 7.05 -8.42 7.70
C PRO A 222 8.41 -8.04 7.10
N LEU A 223 8.41 -7.05 6.22
CA LEU A 223 9.59 -6.56 5.52
C LEU A 223 10.69 -6.19 6.51
N ASN A 224 11.91 -6.63 6.22
CA ASN A 224 13.08 -6.27 7.00
C ASN A 224 14.15 -5.65 6.09
N VAL A 225 14.46 -4.38 6.31
CA VAL A 225 15.49 -3.65 5.56
C VAL A 225 16.75 -3.53 6.38
N LEU A 226 17.86 -3.99 5.80
CA LEU A 226 19.20 -3.83 6.39
C LEU A 226 19.80 -2.46 6.12
N MET A 227 19.58 -1.92 4.90
CA MET A 227 20.09 -0.62 4.49
C MET A 227 19.15 0.01 3.45
N PRO A 228 18.83 1.32 3.55
CA PRO A 228 19.17 2.23 4.65
C PRO A 228 18.42 1.86 5.94
N THR A 229 18.81 2.47 7.06
CA THR A 229 18.04 2.43 8.32
C THR A 229 17.31 3.76 8.51
N SER A 230 16.23 3.76 9.28
CA SER A 230 15.44 4.97 9.60
C SER A 230 16.28 6.01 10.36
N SER A 231 17.23 5.57 11.19
CA SER A 231 18.06 6.42 12.04
C SER A 231 19.57 6.20 11.85
N GLY A 232 20.38 7.10 12.42
CA GLY A 232 21.84 6.98 12.46
C GLY A 232 22.54 7.22 11.12
N VAL A 233 23.82 6.81 11.02
CA VAL A 233 24.67 7.05 9.84
C VAL A 233 24.22 6.31 8.59
N SER A 234 23.48 5.21 8.76
CA SER A 234 22.96 4.39 7.66
C SER A 234 21.64 4.93 7.09
N SER A 235 21.09 6.02 7.65
CA SER A 235 19.98 6.79 7.06
C SER A 235 20.41 7.75 5.94
N ILE A 236 21.73 7.88 5.71
CA ILE A 236 22.30 8.74 4.67
C ILE A 236 22.33 8.01 3.34
N LEU A 237 21.53 8.49 2.40
CA LEU A 237 21.52 8.12 0.99
C LEU A 237 22.69 8.80 0.27
N GLU A 238 23.73 8.02 0.01
CA GLU A 238 24.91 8.45 -0.73
C GLU A 238 24.61 8.52 -2.24
N LEU A 239 24.04 9.63 -2.68
CA LEU A 239 23.68 9.89 -4.08
C LEU A 239 24.69 10.83 -4.77
N GLY A 240 25.53 11.53 -4.02
CA GLY A 240 26.49 12.51 -4.56
C GLY A 240 27.75 11.92 -5.19
N LEU A 241 28.02 10.64 -4.98
CA LEU A 241 29.28 10.00 -5.35
C LEU A 241 29.17 9.28 -6.70
N GLU A 242 29.73 9.86 -7.77
CA GLU A 242 29.62 9.34 -9.14
C GLU A 242 30.03 7.85 -9.30
N ASN A 243 30.99 7.38 -8.50
CA ASN A 243 31.55 6.03 -8.60
C ASN A 243 31.12 5.09 -7.46
N LYS A 244 30.17 5.50 -6.60
CA LYS A 244 29.68 4.67 -5.49
C LYS A 244 28.16 4.55 -5.62
N PRO A 245 27.61 3.35 -5.91
CA PRO A 245 26.17 3.19 -5.94
C PRO A 245 25.60 3.27 -4.53
N LEU A 246 24.44 3.90 -4.41
CA LEU A 246 23.53 3.69 -3.30
C LEU A 246 23.10 2.23 -3.30
N LYS A 247 23.10 1.60 -2.12
CA LYS A 247 22.65 0.22 -1.93
C LYS A 247 21.39 0.19 -1.06
N ILE A 248 20.35 -0.44 -1.58
CA ILE A 248 19.19 -0.86 -0.78
C ILE A 248 19.33 -2.36 -0.56
N ARG A 249 19.32 -2.79 0.70
CA ARG A 249 19.42 -4.19 1.07
C ARG A 249 18.21 -4.58 1.90
N VAL A 250 17.48 -5.56 1.40
CA VAL A 250 16.23 -6.07 2.01
C VAL A 250 16.40 -7.57 2.20
N TYR A 251 16.08 -8.10 3.39
CA TYR A 251 15.91 -9.54 3.53
C TYR A 251 14.75 -9.99 2.64
N TYR A 252 14.81 -11.22 2.12
CA TYR A 252 13.60 -11.77 1.53
C TYR A 252 12.58 -11.97 2.65
N SER A 253 11.36 -11.51 2.46
CA SER A 253 10.19 -11.92 3.23
C SER A 253 9.73 -13.28 2.75
N ARG A 254 9.54 -14.23 3.67
CA ARG A 254 8.84 -15.49 3.40
C ARG A 254 7.48 -15.20 2.77
N ASN A 255 7.07 -16.04 1.83
CA ASN A 255 5.83 -15.93 1.06
C ASN A 255 5.73 -14.72 0.11
N ALA A 256 6.73 -13.84 0.04
CA ALA A 256 6.76 -12.79 -0.98
C ALA A 256 7.22 -13.33 -2.32
N LYS A 257 6.47 -13.04 -3.38
CA LYS A 257 6.82 -13.35 -4.77
C LYS A 257 7.53 -12.21 -5.48
N MET A 258 7.12 -10.99 -5.19
CA MET A 258 7.55 -9.80 -5.91
C MET A 258 7.73 -8.62 -4.97
N TYR A 259 8.74 -7.79 -5.25
CA TYR A 259 9.01 -6.55 -4.54
C TYR A 259 8.88 -5.37 -5.50
N SER A 260 8.15 -4.35 -5.08
CA SER A 260 8.15 -3.03 -5.71
C SER A 260 8.86 -2.04 -4.81
N ILE A 261 9.72 -1.20 -5.38
CA ILE A 261 10.55 -0.25 -4.62
C ILE A 261 10.47 1.12 -5.30
N SER A 262 10.29 2.16 -4.51
CA SER A 262 10.27 3.54 -4.98
C SER A 262 10.88 4.51 -3.99
N PHE A 263 11.42 5.60 -4.52
CA PHE A 263 11.74 6.79 -3.73
C PHE A 263 10.72 7.87 -3.99
N ARG A 264 10.18 8.48 -2.93
CA ARG A 264 9.43 9.72 -3.01
C ARG A 264 10.35 10.88 -2.63
N PHE A 265 10.65 11.77 -3.57
CA PHE A 265 11.42 12.97 -3.30
C PHE A 265 10.50 14.16 -3.05
N HIS A 266 10.60 14.76 -1.86
CA HIS A 266 9.79 15.90 -1.40
C HIS A 266 10.52 17.23 -1.55
N TYR A 267 9.82 18.23 -2.07
CA TYR A 267 10.34 19.58 -2.24
C TYR A 267 9.24 20.63 -2.10
N LEU A 268 9.62 21.84 -1.72
CA LEU A 268 8.76 23.01 -1.77
C LEU A 268 8.95 23.71 -3.11
N GLU A 269 7.87 24.21 -3.68
CA GLU A 269 7.89 25.08 -4.84
C GLU A 269 7.27 26.43 -4.46
N GLN A 270 8.08 27.49 -4.58
CA GLN A 270 7.65 28.87 -4.36
C GLN A 270 7.52 29.61 -5.68
N THR A 271 6.41 30.33 -5.86
CA THR A 271 6.22 31.21 -7.02
C THR A 271 7.20 32.38 -7.01
N ALA A 272 7.58 32.90 -8.19
CA ALA A 272 8.43 34.09 -8.28
C ALA A 272 7.85 35.32 -7.56
N GLU A 273 6.53 35.50 -7.56
CA GLU A 273 5.87 36.56 -6.78
C GLU A 273 6.06 36.35 -5.28
N GLY A 274 5.84 35.14 -4.79
CA GLY A 274 6.07 34.78 -3.39
C GLY A 274 7.52 35.02 -2.95
N TYR A 275 8.49 34.61 -3.77
CA TYR A 275 9.90 34.85 -3.52
C TYR A 275 10.22 36.34 -3.38
N ASN A 276 9.71 37.17 -4.28
CA ASN A 276 9.93 38.63 -4.23
C ASN A 276 9.32 39.27 -2.97
N ILE A 277 8.17 38.77 -2.50
CA ILE A 277 7.55 39.23 -1.25
C ILE A 277 8.44 38.88 -0.07
N ASP A 278 8.93 37.63 0.01
CA ASP A 278 9.80 37.19 1.10
C ASP A 278 11.12 37.96 1.12
N GLN A 279 11.72 38.24 -0.04
CA GLN A 279 12.90 39.09 -0.16
C GLN A 279 12.65 40.53 0.34
N GLN A 280 11.49 41.11 0.04
CA GLN A 280 11.12 42.45 0.53
C GLN A 280 10.89 42.48 2.05
N GLN A 281 10.43 41.38 2.62
CA GLN A 281 10.20 41.22 4.06
C GLN A 281 11.45 40.75 4.82
N ASN A 282 12.54 40.46 4.10
CA ASN A 282 13.77 39.90 4.65
C ASN A 282 13.54 38.55 5.35
N ASN A 283 12.63 37.74 4.80
CA ASN A 283 12.39 36.37 5.24
C ASN A 283 13.44 35.46 4.57
N PRO A 284 14.30 34.77 5.36
CA PRO A 284 15.37 33.94 4.81
C PRO A 284 14.87 32.60 4.24
N LEU A 285 13.67 32.17 4.63
CA LEU A 285 13.01 30.94 4.20
C LEU A 285 11.69 31.28 3.51
N PRO A 286 11.21 30.42 2.59
CA PRO A 286 9.97 30.68 1.88
C PRO A 286 8.79 30.64 2.86
N THR A 287 7.92 31.66 2.83
CA THR A 287 6.69 31.74 3.63
C THR A 287 5.46 32.10 2.80
N THR A 288 5.66 32.73 1.64
CA THR A 288 4.57 33.21 0.78
C THR A 288 4.53 32.46 -0.54
N GLY A 289 3.34 31.99 -0.95
CA GLY A 289 3.15 31.36 -2.27
C GLY A 289 3.91 30.04 -2.43
N VAL A 290 4.02 29.27 -1.34
CA VAL A 290 4.75 28.00 -1.24
C VAL A 290 3.78 26.84 -1.32
N VAL A 291 4.14 25.82 -2.10
CA VAL A 291 3.37 24.57 -2.21
C VAL A 291 4.32 23.39 -2.01
N HIS A 292 3.91 22.44 -1.17
CA HIS A 292 4.61 21.18 -1.02
C HIS A 292 4.32 20.26 -2.21
N LYS A 293 5.37 19.70 -2.81
CA LYS A 293 5.29 18.81 -3.97
C LYS A 293 6.19 17.60 -3.77
N TYR A 294 5.88 16.53 -4.50
CA TYR A 294 6.72 15.34 -4.52
C TYR A 294 6.77 14.74 -5.93
N VAL A 295 7.79 13.92 -6.17
CA VAL A 295 7.90 13.06 -7.36
C VAL A 295 8.32 11.65 -6.93
N ASP A 296 7.72 10.64 -7.55
CA ASP A 296 7.95 9.23 -7.24
C ASP A 296 8.85 8.57 -8.28
N TRP A 297 10.03 8.15 -7.85
CA TRP A 297 10.99 7.39 -8.65
C TRP A 297 10.81 5.89 -8.40
N THR A 298 9.90 5.28 -9.16
CA THR A 298 9.63 3.84 -9.08
C THR A 298 10.61 3.05 -9.95
N TRP A 299 11.14 1.96 -9.40
CA TRP A 299 12.00 1.03 -10.13
C TRP A 299 11.22 -0.13 -10.72
N ASN A 300 11.88 -0.93 -11.56
CA ASN A 300 11.26 -2.17 -12.05
C ASN A 300 11.02 -3.13 -10.89
N ASP A 301 9.85 -3.76 -10.89
CA ASP A 301 9.51 -4.79 -9.92
C ASP A 301 10.49 -5.97 -10.00
N ILE A 302 10.79 -6.54 -8.84
CA ILE A 302 11.75 -7.62 -8.69
C ILE A 302 10.98 -8.87 -8.30
N VAL A 303 10.91 -9.83 -9.23
CA VAL A 303 10.32 -11.16 -8.98
C VAL A 303 11.42 -12.09 -8.49
N ILE A 304 11.20 -12.71 -7.34
CA ILE A 304 12.18 -13.60 -6.69
C ILE A 304 11.89 -15.07 -6.98
N THR A 305 12.87 -15.93 -6.74
CA THR A 305 12.75 -17.37 -7.00
C THR A 305 11.87 -18.04 -5.94
N ASP A 306 11.23 -19.15 -6.29
CA ASP A 306 10.44 -19.94 -5.33
C ASP A 306 11.28 -20.38 -4.12
N SER A 307 12.59 -20.57 -4.29
CA SER A 307 13.49 -20.90 -3.18
C SER A 307 13.67 -19.73 -2.22
N ASP A 308 13.79 -18.50 -2.73
CA ASP A 308 13.93 -17.31 -1.89
C ASP A 308 12.61 -16.99 -1.18
N GLU A 309 11.49 -17.17 -1.87
CA GLU A 309 10.13 -17.01 -1.33
C GLU A 309 9.88 -17.98 -0.17
N LEU A 310 10.37 -19.22 -0.27
CA LEU A 310 10.26 -20.22 0.79
C LEU A 310 11.29 -20.04 1.91
N ASN A 311 12.48 -19.53 1.63
CA ASN A 311 13.55 -19.37 2.63
C ASN A 311 13.39 -18.09 3.45
N GLY A 312 12.70 -17.08 2.91
CA GLY A 312 12.51 -15.79 3.58
C GLY A 312 13.83 -15.19 4.07
N SER A 313 13.85 -14.77 5.33
CA SER A 313 14.96 -14.06 5.98
C SER A 313 16.31 -14.81 6.02
N GLY A 314 16.37 -16.05 5.51
CA GLY A 314 17.62 -16.77 5.22
C GLY A 314 18.50 -16.18 4.10
N GLY A 315 18.01 -15.17 3.36
CA GLY A 315 18.76 -14.46 2.31
C GLY A 315 18.34 -13.01 2.16
N PHE A 316 19.03 -12.27 1.29
CA PHE A 316 18.73 -10.86 1.02
C PHE A 316 18.95 -10.49 -0.45
N MET A 317 18.27 -9.44 -0.88
CA MET A 317 18.46 -8.80 -2.17
C MET A 317 19.28 -7.50 -2.02
N ASP A 318 20.22 -7.29 -2.93
CA ASP A 318 20.97 -6.04 -3.07
C ASP A 318 20.50 -5.31 -4.33
N ILE A 319 19.83 -4.17 -4.15
CA ILE A 319 19.53 -3.23 -5.23
C ILE A 319 20.60 -2.13 -5.21
N SER A 320 21.21 -1.86 -6.36
CA SER A 320 22.20 -0.80 -6.52
C SER A 320 21.72 0.26 -7.51
N LYS A 321 21.79 1.52 -7.12
CA LYS A 321 21.42 2.68 -7.96
C LYS A 321 22.48 3.76 -7.88
N TYR A 322 22.70 4.46 -9.00
CA TYR A 322 23.63 5.59 -9.04
C TYR A 322 22.89 6.91 -8.93
N GLY A 323 23.48 7.90 -8.26
CA GLY A 323 22.89 9.23 -8.14
C GLY A 323 22.60 9.90 -9.48
N ALA A 324 23.42 9.66 -10.50
CA ALA A 324 23.17 10.16 -11.85
C ALA A 324 21.81 9.68 -12.42
N GLU A 325 21.36 8.47 -12.07
CA GLU A 325 20.03 7.97 -12.45
C GLU A 325 18.93 8.78 -11.76
N PHE A 326 19.09 9.05 -10.46
CA PHE A 326 18.16 9.86 -9.68
C PHE A 326 18.07 11.31 -10.21
N PHE A 327 19.20 11.98 -10.44
CA PHE A 327 19.22 13.34 -10.98
C PHE A 327 18.64 13.42 -12.39
N THR A 328 18.88 12.39 -13.22
CA THR A 328 18.27 12.30 -14.55
C THR A 328 16.76 12.13 -14.45
N PHE A 329 16.28 11.32 -13.51
CA PHE A 329 14.86 11.19 -13.21
C PHE A 329 14.26 12.55 -12.81
N LEU A 330 14.88 13.28 -11.89
CA LEU A 330 14.41 14.61 -11.47
C LEU A 330 14.32 15.57 -12.67
N LYS A 331 15.35 15.60 -13.52
CA LYS A 331 15.37 16.41 -14.74
C LYS A 331 14.22 16.06 -15.68
N SER A 332 13.87 14.78 -15.81
CA SER A 332 12.75 14.35 -16.66
C SER A 332 11.38 14.62 -16.05
N SER A 333 11.30 14.70 -14.73
CA SER A 333 10.04 14.82 -13.98
C SER A 333 9.66 16.25 -13.66
N LEU A 334 10.62 17.18 -13.65
CA LEU A 334 10.44 18.57 -13.24
C LEU A 334 10.70 19.54 -14.40
N SER A 335 10.00 20.68 -14.38
CA SER A 335 10.18 21.73 -15.38
C SER A 335 11.48 22.50 -15.16
N GLU A 336 12.34 22.56 -16.19
CA GLU A 336 13.49 23.47 -16.22
C GLU A 336 13.02 24.94 -16.15
N GLN A 337 13.80 25.76 -15.45
CA GLN A 337 13.57 27.17 -15.22
C GLN A 337 14.56 28.02 -16.03
N ASN A 338 14.13 29.22 -16.41
CA ASN A 338 15.05 30.24 -16.88
C ASN A 338 15.70 30.92 -15.66
N LEU A 339 16.96 30.63 -15.38
CA LEU A 339 17.64 31.15 -14.17
C LEU A 339 17.71 32.69 -14.09
N SER A 340 17.57 33.41 -15.22
CA SER A 340 17.50 34.89 -15.20
C SER A 340 16.11 35.41 -14.79
N GLN A 341 15.07 34.63 -15.02
CA GLN A 341 13.68 34.94 -14.68
C GLN A 341 12.94 33.64 -14.32
N PRO A 342 13.23 33.04 -13.15
CA PRO A 342 12.60 31.78 -12.76
C PRO A 342 11.10 31.98 -12.54
N GLU A 343 10.28 31.00 -12.92
CA GLU A 343 8.87 30.97 -12.52
C GLU A 343 8.73 30.41 -11.10
N PHE A 344 9.59 29.45 -10.77
CA PHE A 344 9.60 28.73 -9.51
C PHE A 344 10.99 28.66 -8.87
N TYR A 345 10.99 28.78 -7.55
CA TYR A 345 12.14 28.55 -6.67
C TYR A 345 11.88 27.27 -5.87
N ARG A 346 12.83 26.34 -5.89
CA ARG A 346 12.63 25.01 -5.28
C ARG A 346 13.53 24.81 -4.07
N TYR A 347 12.98 24.16 -3.04
CA TYR A 347 13.67 23.93 -1.77
C TYR A 347 13.51 22.45 -1.38
N PRO A 348 14.59 21.71 -1.10
CA PRO A 348 14.46 20.40 -0.47
C PRO A 348 13.72 20.54 0.88
N VAL A 349 12.76 19.67 1.13
CA VAL A 349 12.02 19.65 2.39
C VAL A 349 12.92 19.17 3.54
N ASN A 350 12.58 19.56 4.77
CA ASN A 350 13.32 19.20 5.98
C ASN A 350 14.81 19.53 5.91
N THR A 351 15.11 20.74 5.42
CA THR A 351 16.46 21.28 5.43
C THR A 351 16.79 21.82 6.83
N LEU A 352 17.85 21.30 7.45
CA LEU A 352 18.22 21.63 8.82
C LEU A 352 19.75 21.75 9.00
N SER A 353 20.16 22.59 9.95
CA SER A 353 21.56 22.75 10.34
C SER A 353 21.74 22.05 11.68
N GLN A 354 22.68 21.12 11.76
CA GLN A 354 22.97 20.39 12.98
C GLN A 354 24.45 20.49 13.32
N ASN A 355 24.74 20.84 14.58
CA ASN A 355 26.07 20.79 15.18
C ASN A 355 26.07 19.65 16.20
N PHE A 356 26.82 18.58 15.93
CA PHE A 356 26.94 17.48 16.89
C PHE A 356 28.06 17.78 17.89
N GLU A 357 27.69 18.13 19.12
CA GLU A 357 28.69 18.33 20.20
C GLU A 357 29.31 17.02 20.69
N ASN A 358 28.70 15.85 20.40
CA ASN A 358 29.23 14.54 20.78
C ASN A 358 28.94 13.47 19.68
N ILE A 359 29.89 13.34 18.76
CA ILE A 359 30.24 12.19 17.89
C ILE A 359 29.09 11.33 17.34
N VAL A 360 28.72 11.52 16.06
CA VAL A 360 28.63 10.46 15.00
C VAL A 360 28.58 11.08 13.58
N ALA A 361 28.15 12.35 13.44
CA ALA A 361 28.11 13.06 12.16
C ALA A 361 28.78 14.44 12.25
N ASP A 362 29.28 14.95 11.12
CA ASP A 362 29.93 16.28 11.06
C ASP A 362 28.89 17.39 11.28
N ALA A 363 29.33 18.57 11.74
CA ALA A 363 28.46 19.74 11.71
C ALA A 363 28.15 20.13 10.25
N GLY A 364 26.89 20.33 9.89
CA GLY A 364 26.52 20.57 8.49
C GLY A 364 25.05 20.89 8.22
N ILE A 365 24.72 21.08 6.95
CA ILE A 365 23.36 21.29 6.45
C ILE A 365 22.86 19.99 5.83
N TYR A 366 21.67 19.57 6.22
CA TYR A 366 21.10 18.28 5.86
C TYR A 366 19.71 18.43 5.28
N HIS A 367 19.42 17.64 4.25
CA HIS A 367 18.10 17.57 3.63
C HIS A 367 17.52 16.17 3.82
N ARG A 368 16.41 16.09 4.55
CA ARG A 368 15.66 14.84 4.85
C ARG A 368 14.43 14.77 3.97
N CYS A 369 14.69 14.64 2.68
CA CYS A 369 13.74 14.92 1.61
C CYS A 369 13.38 13.69 0.77
N ILE A 370 13.77 12.48 1.18
CA ILE A 370 13.44 11.25 0.47
C ILE A 370 12.71 10.30 1.42
N ASP A 371 11.59 9.73 0.96
CA ASP A 371 11.01 8.54 1.57
C ASP A 371 11.36 7.32 0.71
N LEU A 372 11.61 6.18 1.36
CA LEU A 372 11.76 4.87 0.73
C LEU A 372 10.48 4.06 0.97
N ASN A 373 9.79 3.70 -0.11
CA ASN A 373 8.64 2.81 -0.04
C ASN A 373 9.01 1.46 -0.66
N ILE A 374 8.78 0.38 0.09
CA ILE A 374 8.95 -1.01 -0.36
C ILE A 374 7.64 -1.75 -0.14
N THR A 375 7.20 -2.50 -1.13
CA THR A 375 6.04 -3.38 -1.02
C THR A 375 6.42 -4.77 -1.52
N ALA A 376 6.34 -5.75 -0.63
CA ALA A 376 6.43 -7.16 -0.96
C ALA A 376 5.02 -7.74 -1.12
N VAL A 377 4.75 -8.53 -2.16
CA VAL A 377 3.44 -9.15 -2.39
C VAL A 377 3.56 -10.66 -2.55
N ASN A 378 2.56 -11.41 -2.09
CA ASN A 378 2.54 -12.86 -2.25
C ASN A 378 2.20 -13.32 -3.69
N SER A 379 2.24 -14.62 -3.91
CA SER A 379 2.02 -15.24 -5.22
C SER A 379 0.60 -15.00 -5.77
N GLU A 380 -0.41 -14.99 -4.91
CA GLU A 380 -1.82 -14.71 -5.23
C GLU A 380 -1.96 -13.27 -5.74
N LEU A 381 -1.46 -12.29 -4.97
CA LEU A 381 -1.54 -10.88 -5.34
C LEU A 381 -0.66 -10.57 -6.56
N TYR A 382 0.52 -11.19 -6.67
CA TYR A 382 1.35 -11.10 -7.87
C TYR A 382 0.58 -11.56 -9.12
N THR A 383 -0.09 -12.73 -9.06
CA THR A 383 -0.85 -13.27 -10.18
C THR A 383 -2.02 -12.35 -10.56
N TYR A 384 -2.72 -11.80 -9.55
CA TYR A 384 -3.77 -10.80 -9.76
C TYR A 384 -3.25 -9.54 -10.46
N LEU A 385 -2.10 -9.00 -10.03
CA LEU A 385 -1.49 -7.82 -10.64
C LEU A 385 -1.07 -8.08 -12.10
N GLN A 386 -0.51 -9.26 -12.39
CA GLN A 386 -0.13 -9.64 -13.75
C GLN A 386 -1.35 -9.81 -14.68
N ALA A 387 -2.44 -10.40 -14.17
CA ALA A 387 -3.69 -10.55 -14.93
C ALA A 387 -4.31 -9.19 -15.28
N ASN A 388 -4.16 -8.19 -14.39
CA ASN A 388 -4.74 -6.85 -14.55
C ASN A 388 -3.82 -5.81 -15.20
N GLY A 389 -2.52 -6.11 -15.35
CA GLY A 389 -1.52 -5.23 -15.94
C GLY A 389 -1.79 -4.84 -17.42
N PRO A 390 -1.22 -3.73 -17.92
CA PRO A 390 -1.43 -3.26 -19.30
C PRO A 390 -1.04 -4.34 -20.32
N ASN A 391 -1.96 -4.71 -21.22
CA ASN A 391 -1.67 -5.66 -22.29
C ASN A 391 -1.73 -4.96 -23.64
N TYR A 392 -0.62 -4.97 -24.37
CA TYR A 392 -0.47 -4.30 -25.68
C TYR A 392 -0.79 -5.24 -26.86
N GLY A 393 -1.37 -6.42 -26.59
CA GLY A 393 -1.75 -7.42 -27.59
C GLY A 393 -3.16 -7.24 -28.18
N PHE A 394 -3.38 -7.78 -29.39
CA PHE A 394 -4.64 -7.69 -30.13
C PHE A 394 -5.79 -8.56 -29.58
N ASN A 395 -5.53 -9.49 -28.67
CA ASN A 395 -6.58 -10.29 -28.01
C ASN A 395 -6.98 -9.61 -26.69
N GLN A 396 -8.25 -9.19 -26.62
CA GLN A 396 -8.81 -8.33 -25.56
C GLN A 396 -9.64 -9.06 -24.50
N GLU A 397 -9.67 -10.40 -24.49
CA GLU A 397 -10.23 -11.13 -23.34
C GLU A 397 -9.11 -11.46 -22.36
N ARG A 398 -9.15 -10.79 -21.20
CA ARG A 398 -8.30 -11.12 -20.06
C ARG A 398 -8.98 -12.23 -19.26
N PRO A 399 -8.26 -13.28 -18.86
CA PRO A 399 -8.75 -14.13 -17.78
C PRO A 399 -8.80 -13.28 -16.49
N GLU A 400 -9.96 -13.20 -15.86
CA GLU A 400 -10.08 -12.67 -14.50
C GLU A 400 -9.43 -13.66 -13.53
N TYR A 401 -8.53 -13.19 -12.68
CA TYR A 401 -7.96 -14.02 -11.62
C TYR A 401 -8.91 -14.03 -10.43
N ASN A 402 -9.33 -15.24 -10.04
CA ASN A 402 -10.20 -15.49 -8.89
C ASN A 402 -9.59 -16.61 -8.05
N ASN A 403 -9.37 -16.36 -6.76
CA ASN A 403 -8.97 -17.38 -5.78
C ASN A 403 -10.03 -17.60 -4.70
N ILE A 404 -11.27 -17.17 -4.95
CA ILE A 404 -12.42 -17.44 -4.08
C ILE A 404 -13.12 -18.72 -4.54
N GLN A 405 -13.22 -19.70 -3.65
CA GLN A 405 -14.05 -20.88 -3.84
C GLN A 405 -15.52 -20.54 -3.57
N ASN A 406 -16.43 -21.02 -4.43
CA ASN A 406 -17.88 -20.74 -4.38
C ASN A 406 -18.23 -19.24 -4.37
N GLY A 407 -17.40 -18.43 -5.02
CA GLY A 407 -17.58 -16.98 -5.13
C GLY A 407 -16.62 -16.39 -6.14
N ILE A 408 -16.58 -15.06 -6.18
CA ILE A 408 -15.66 -14.29 -7.04
C ILE A 408 -14.90 -13.26 -6.20
N GLY A 409 -13.71 -12.89 -6.65
CA GLY A 409 -12.93 -11.81 -6.06
C GLY A 409 -11.48 -12.21 -5.84
N HIS A 410 -10.83 -11.59 -4.87
CA HIS A 410 -9.42 -11.80 -4.64
C HIS A 410 -9.03 -11.59 -3.18
N VAL A 411 -8.36 -12.58 -2.62
CA VAL A 411 -7.68 -12.46 -1.33
C VAL A 411 -6.19 -12.68 -1.54
N GLY A 412 -5.36 -11.79 -1.00
CA GLY A 412 -3.92 -11.94 -1.06
C GLY A 412 -3.26 -11.27 0.14
N ALA A 413 -1.93 -11.27 0.15
CA ALA A 413 -1.17 -10.63 1.18
C ALA A 413 -0.02 -9.80 0.60
N ARG A 414 0.38 -8.82 1.39
CA ARG A 414 1.53 -7.97 1.16
C ARG A 414 2.22 -7.68 2.49
N SER A 415 3.35 -7.01 2.38
CA SER A 415 4.04 -6.34 3.48
C SER A 415 4.53 -5.02 2.94
N VAL A 416 4.31 -3.94 3.68
CA VAL A 416 4.65 -2.57 3.27
C VAL A 416 5.59 -1.94 4.29
N LEU A 417 6.66 -1.34 3.79
CA LEU A 417 7.56 -0.49 4.54
C LEU A 417 7.57 0.90 3.91
N ASN A 418 7.38 1.94 4.73
CA ASN A 418 7.45 3.34 4.32
C ASN A 418 8.45 4.09 5.22
N MET A 419 9.73 4.02 4.89
CA MET A 419 10.76 4.71 5.66
C MET A 419 10.82 6.19 5.27
N LYS A 420 10.52 7.07 6.20
CA LYS A 420 10.38 8.51 5.95
C LYS A 420 11.68 9.28 6.21
N ASN A 421 11.77 10.47 5.63
CA ASN A 421 12.77 11.48 6.02
C ASN A 421 14.23 11.02 5.91
N LEU A 422 14.52 10.15 4.94
CA LEU A 422 15.89 9.75 4.64
C LEU A 422 16.69 10.94 4.15
N ARG A 423 17.93 10.99 4.63
CA ARG A 423 18.84 12.10 4.38
C ARG A 423 19.64 11.86 3.12
N ILE A 424 19.87 12.88 2.31
CA ILE A 424 20.89 12.82 1.25
C ILE A 424 22.25 13.31 1.75
N ASP A 425 23.33 12.80 1.17
CA ASP A 425 24.69 13.28 1.45
C ASP A 425 24.95 14.68 0.86
N GLN A 426 26.01 15.36 1.33
CA GLN A 426 26.34 16.71 0.87
C GLN A 426 26.58 16.77 -0.65
N GLY A 427 27.26 15.76 -1.22
CA GLY A 427 27.50 15.72 -2.66
C GLY A 427 26.21 15.65 -3.48
N ALA A 428 25.16 15.01 -2.93
CA ALA A 428 23.86 14.98 -3.56
C ALA A 428 23.14 16.33 -3.46
N ALA A 429 23.25 17.04 -2.33
CA ALA A 429 22.73 18.39 -2.16
C ALA A 429 23.33 19.39 -3.17
N ASP A 430 24.66 19.30 -3.34
CA ASP A 430 25.43 20.08 -4.30
C ASP A 430 24.99 19.76 -5.73
N SER A 431 24.90 18.46 -6.06
CA SER A 431 24.45 17.98 -7.36
C SER A 431 23.04 18.45 -7.66
N LEU A 432 22.12 18.39 -6.70
CA LEU A 432 20.74 18.85 -6.84
C LEU A 432 20.68 20.35 -7.20
N SER A 433 21.45 21.18 -6.50
CA SER A 433 21.43 22.64 -6.63
C SER A 433 22.15 23.12 -7.89
N PHE A 434 23.39 22.69 -8.13
CA PHE A 434 24.25 23.23 -9.19
C PHE A 434 24.94 22.17 -10.07
N GLY A 435 24.59 20.89 -9.92
CA GLY A 435 25.07 19.82 -10.80
C GLY A 435 24.65 20.03 -12.26
N GLN A 436 25.44 19.48 -13.19
CA GLN A 436 25.24 19.67 -14.63
C GLN A 436 23.86 19.17 -15.14
N ILE A 437 23.23 18.26 -14.41
CA ILE A 437 21.95 17.65 -14.76
C ILE A 437 20.78 18.51 -14.26
N THR A 438 20.84 19.01 -13.02
CA THR A 438 19.71 19.63 -12.31
C THR A 438 19.87 21.12 -12.05
N ASN A 439 20.98 21.78 -12.43
CA ASN A 439 21.19 23.22 -12.22
C ASN A 439 20.05 24.11 -12.74
N LYS A 440 19.38 23.70 -13.83
CA LYS A 440 18.23 24.40 -14.40
C LYS A 440 16.91 24.12 -13.68
N LEU A 441 16.88 23.20 -12.72
CA LEU A 441 15.69 22.95 -11.91
C LEU A 441 15.52 23.99 -10.79
N ASN A 442 16.50 24.88 -10.60
CA ASN A 442 16.46 26.00 -9.67
C ASN A 442 16.21 25.59 -8.20
N PHE A 443 16.92 24.56 -7.75
CA PHE A 443 16.95 24.18 -6.34
C PHE A 443 17.90 25.10 -5.55
N ALA A 444 17.46 25.46 -4.35
CA ALA A 444 18.19 26.29 -3.43
C ALA A 444 19.44 25.58 -2.89
N CYS A 445 20.52 26.33 -2.79
CA CYS A 445 21.72 25.97 -2.03
C CYS A 445 21.71 26.72 -0.70
N TYR A 446 22.33 26.13 0.31
CA TYR A 446 22.29 26.63 1.67
C TYR A 446 23.70 26.81 2.20
N SER A 447 23.90 27.88 2.95
CA SER A 447 25.10 28.09 3.77
C SER A 447 24.71 28.58 5.16
N ILE A 448 25.64 28.54 6.10
CA ILE A 448 25.41 29.02 7.48
C ILE A 448 26.12 30.36 7.64
N ASN A 449 25.38 31.40 8.01
CA ASN A 449 25.99 32.65 8.42
C ASN A 449 26.61 32.47 9.81
N SER A 450 27.94 32.38 9.86
CA SER A 450 28.71 32.17 11.10
C SER A 450 28.52 33.21 12.20
N ILE A 451 27.95 34.39 11.90
CA ILE A 451 27.71 35.46 12.87
C ILE A 451 26.32 35.34 13.50
N GLU A 452 25.30 35.04 12.69
CA GLU A 452 23.89 35.03 13.11
C GLU A 452 23.35 33.62 13.38
N ASN A 453 24.14 32.59 13.04
CA ASN A 453 23.78 31.18 13.14
C ASN A 453 22.44 30.83 12.46
N ASN A 454 22.16 31.52 11.34
CA ASN A 454 20.98 31.35 10.51
C ASN A 454 21.35 30.82 9.12
N PHE A 455 20.37 30.23 8.44
CA PHE A 455 20.51 29.86 7.03
C PHE A 455 20.63 31.08 6.13
N GLU A 456 21.60 31.03 5.23
CA GLU A 456 21.61 31.84 4.03
C GLU A 456 21.24 30.95 2.85
N VAL A 457 20.18 31.34 2.14
CA VAL A 457 19.62 30.57 1.02
C VAL A 457 19.90 31.31 -0.28
N GLN A 458 20.52 30.62 -1.22
CA GLN A 458 20.88 31.15 -2.53
C GLN A 458 20.37 30.22 -3.64
N PHE A 459 20.43 30.72 -4.88
CA PHE A 459 19.95 30.00 -6.06
C PHE A 459 20.98 30.05 -7.18
N PRO A 460 21.04 29.03 -8.06
CA PRO A 460 21.89 29.04 -9.23
C PRO A 460 21.71 30.33 -10.07
N PRO A 461 22.79 30.94 -10.57
CA PRO A 461 24.19 30.47 -10.50
C PRO A 461 24.97 30.93 -9.25
N TYR A 462 24.32 31.54 -8.26
CA TYR A 462 24.97 32.22 -7.14
C TYR A 462 25.31 31.30 -5.96
N CYS A 463 25.41 29.98 -6.18
CA CYS A 463 25.63 28.99 -5.12
C CYS A 463 27.11 28.76 -4.74
N GLU A 464 28.01 29.63 -5.21
CA GLU A 464 29.48 29.50 -5.03
C GLU A 464 30.06 30.40 -3.93
#